data_AF-A0A7C7H8N6-F1
#
_entry.id   AF-A0A7C7H8N6-F1
#
_cell.length_a   1.000
_cell.length_b   1.000
_cell.length_c   1.000
_cell.angle_alpha   90.00
_cell.angle_beta   90.00
_cell.angle_gamma   90.00
#
_symmetry.space_group_name_H-M   'P 1'
#
loop_
_entity.id
_entity.type
_entity.pdbx_description
1 polymer ?
#
loop_
_entity_poly.entity_id
_entity_poly.type
_entity_poly.pdbx_seq_one_letter_code
_entity_poly.pdbx_strand_id
1 'polypeptide(L)' 'MKAKEVRGKEDAELTFDVEQLEKELHDMRFRSLVDGIQNPCRIRQIRREIGRIKTILNERKQGIRGQESR' A
#
# COMPACT_ATOMS: atom_id res chain seq x y z
N MET A 1 -4.50 -6.64 2.23
CA MET A 1 -3.29 -7.18 2.88
C MET A 1 -3.37 -7.15 4.41
N LYS A 2 -2.96 -8.25 5.07
CA LYS A 2 -2.75 -8.30 6.53
C LYS A 2 -1.36 -7.72 6.85
N ALA A 3 -1.28 -6.88 7.88
CA ALA A 3 -0.03 -6.21 8.30
C ALA A 3 1.14 -7.16 8.63
N LYS A 4 0.85 -8.46 8.86
CA LYS A 4 1.85 -9.49 9.13
C LYS A 4 2.65 -9.88 7.89
N GLU A 5 2.05 -9.91 6.71
CA GLU A 5 2.73 -10.24 5.44
C GLU A 5 3.65 -9.10 4.99
N VAL A 6 3.21 -7.86 5.24
CA VAL A 6 3.95 -6.63 4.89
C VAL A 6 5.20 -6.44 5.77
N ARG A 7 5.22 -7.01 6.98
CA ARG A 7 6.37 -6.91 7.89
C ARG A 7 7.52 -7.87 7.54
N GLY A 8 7.25 -8.95 6.83
CA GLY A 8 8.27 -9.92 6.41
C GLY A 8 8.95 -9.59 5.09
N LYS A 9 8.45 -8.61 4.35
CA LYS A 9 9.04 -8.19 3.06
C LYS A 9 10.20 -7.23 3.24
N GLU A 10 11.15 -7.28 2.30
CA GLU A 10 12.29 -6.37 2.25
C GLU A 10 11.81 -4.93 1.97
N ASP A 11 12.58 -3.93 2.41
CA ASP A 11 12.23 -2.52 2.20
C ASP A 11 12.07 -2.17 0.71
N ALA A 12 12.86 -2.81 -0.16
CA ALA A 12 12.79 -2.65 -1.62
C ALA A 12 11.48 -3.20 -2.21
N GLU A 13 11.02 -4.36 -1.74
CA GLU A 13 9.75 -4.95 -2.19
C GLU A 13 8.55 -4.10 -1.73
N LEU A 14 8.63 -3.52 -0.53
CA LEU A 14 7.59 -2.63 -0.02
C LEU A 14 7.48 -1.34 -0.83
N THR A 15 8.61 -0.77 -1.25
CA THR A 15 8.59 0.40 -2.13
C THR A 15 8.01 0.08 -3.50
N PHE A 16 8.35 -1.09 -4.06
CA PHE A 16 7.80 -1.54 -5.33
C PHE A 16 6.28 -1.79 -5.26
N ASP A 17 5.81 -2.43 -4.19
CA ASP A 17 4.38 -2.64 -3.95
C ASP A 17 3.61 -1.31 -3.83
N VAL A 18 4.21 -0.28 -3.22
CA VAL A 18 3.60 1.06 -3.12
C VAL A 18 3.46 1.70 -4.50
N GLU A 19 4.47 1.63 -5.34
CA GLU A 19 4.42 2.20 -6.69
C GLU A 19 3.36 1.52 -7.56
N GLN A 20 3.24 0.19 -7.46
CA GLN A 20 2.20 -0.57 -8.16
C GLN A 20 0.79 -0.17 -7.70
N LEU A 21 0.58 -0.07 -6.38
CA LEU A 21 -0.70 0.35 -5.81
C LEU A 21 -1.06 1.81 -6.14
N GLU A 22 -0.06 2.70 -6.26
CA GLU A 22 -0.28 4.09 -6.69
C GLU A 22 -0.68 4.17 -8.17
N LYS A 23 -0.09 3.35 -9.05
CA LYS A 23 -0.51 3.23 -10.44
C LYS A 23 -1.93 2.68 -10.56
N GLU A 24 -2.25 1.61 -9.83
CA GLU A 24 -3.61 1.05 -9.81
C GLU A 24 -4.63 2.08 -9.30
N LEU A 25 -4.27 2.87 -8.28
CA LEU A 25 -5.12 3.96 -7.79
C LEU A 25 -5.35 5.05 -8.84
N HIS A 26 -4.32 5.41 -9.61
CA HIS A 26 -4.42 6.39 -10.68
C HIS A 26 -5.33 5.88 -11.80
N ASP A 27 -5.16 4.63 -12.23
CA ASP A 27 -6.00 4.00 -13.24
C ASP A 27 -7.45 3.88 -12.78
N MET A 28 -7.69 3.51 -11.51
CA MET A 28 -9.03 3.45 -10.95
C MET A 28 -9.69 4.84 -10.87
N ARG A 29 -8.93 5.90 -10.57
CA ARG A 29 -9.43 7.28 -10.58
C ARG A 29 -9.75 7.74 -12.00
N PHE A 30 -8.91 7.37 -12.96
CA PHE A 30 -9.13 7.69 -14.37
C PHE A 30 -10.39 6.99 -14.91
N ARG A 31 -10.54 5.68 -14.67
CA ARG A 31 -11.73 4.89 -15.02
C ARG A 31 -12.99 5.39 -14.31
N SER A 32 -12.87 5.79 -13.04
CA SER A 32 -13.95 6.42 -12.27
C SER A 32 -14.48 7.69 -12.93
N LEU A 33 -13.64 8.44 -13.64
CA LEU A 33 -14.02 9.68 -14.30
C LEU A 33 -14.69 9.42 -15.66
N VAL A 34 -14.25 8.38 -16.36
CA VAL A 34 -14.67 8.04 -17.74
C VAL A 34 -15.97 7.24 -17.76
N ASP A 35 -16.09 6.20 -16.91
CA ASP A 35 -17.21 5.24 -16.96
C ASP A 35 -18.12 5.26 -15.72
N GLY A 36 -17.88 6.18 -14.79
CA GLY A 36 -18.55 6.21 -13.49
C GLY A 36 -17.99 5.19 -12.50
N ILE A 37 -18.14 5.47 -11.20
CA ILE A 37 -17.53 4.68 -10.12
C ILE A 37 -18.29 3.36 -9.96
N GLN A 38 -17.78 2.27 -10.53
CA GLN A 38 -18.36 0.94 -10.30
C GLN A 38 -18.03 0.37 -8.91
N ASN A 39 -16.87 0.71 -8.32
CA ASN A 39 -16.43 0.15 -7.04
C ASN A 39 -15.68 1.17 -6.16
N PRO A 40 -16.41 2.07 -5.45
CA PRO A 40 -15.81 3.07 -4.57
C PRO A 40 -15.08 2.44 -3.38
N CYS A 41 -15.54 1.26 -2.95
CA CYS A 41 -14.93 0.50 -1.85
C CYS A 41 -13.48 0.11 -2.13
N ARG A 42 -13.13 -0.19 -3.38
CA ARG A 42 -11.77 -0.62 -3.77
C ARG A 42 -10.76 0.53 -3.66
N ILE A 43 -11.15 1.75 -4.07
CA ILE A 43 -10.33 2.96 -3.90
C ILE A 43 -9.99 3.19 -2.42
N ARG A 44 -10.97 2.97 -1.52
CA ARG A 44 -10.75 3.08 -0.08
C ARG A 44 -9.83 1.99 0.46
N GLN A 45 -9.90 0.77 -0.07
CA GLN A 45 -9.01 -0.32 0.30
C GLN A 45 -7.56 -0.04 -0.12
N ILE A 46 -7.33 0.34 -1.37
CA ILE A 46 -5.99 0.63 -1.91
C ILE A 46 -5.33 1.78 -1.11
N ARG A 47 -6.07 2.86 -0.81
CA ARG A 47 -5.58 3.96 0.04
C ARG A 47 -5.15 3.49 1.43
N ARG A 48 -5.90 2.57 2.03
CA ARG A 48 -5.57 2.00 3.35
C ARG A 48 -4.34 1.09 3.28
N GLU A 49 -4.15 0.37 2.18
CA GLU A 49 -2.99 -0.49 1.98
C GLU A 49 -1.71 0.33 1.79
N ILE A 50 -1.74 1.36 0.93
CA ILE A 50 -0.62 2.31 0.77
C ILE A 50 -0.25 2.93 2.12
N GLY A 51 -1.25 3.40 2.88
CA GLY A 51 -1.03 3.98 4.21
C GLY A 51 -0.32 3.02 5.16
N ARG A 52 -0.77 1.75 5.23
CA ARG A 52 -0.14 0.74 6.10
C ARG A 52 1.31 0.46 5.70
N ILE A 53 1.61 0.35 4.40
CA ILE A 53 2.98 0.10 3.95
C ILE A 53 3.88 1.29 4.30
N LYS A 54 3.43 2.52 4.02
CA LYS A 54 4.17 3.74 4.38
C LYS A 54 4.38 3.87 5.89
N THR A 55 3.39 3.49 6.70
CA THR A 55 3.55 3.45 8.16
C THR A 55 4.61 2.45 8.60
N ILE A 56 4.64 1.23 8.03
CA ILE A 56 5.66 0.22 8.37
C ILE A 56 7.06 0.68 7.96
N LEU A 57 7.21 1.28 6.77
CA LEU A 57 8.48 1.88 6.35
C LEU A 57 8.94 2.98 7.31
N ASN A 58 8.01 3.79 7.83
CA ASN A 58 8.34 4.83 8.80
C ASN A 58 8.66 4.24 10.19
N GLU A 59 7.94 3.21 10.64
CA GLU A 59 8.25 2.47 11.87
C GLU A 59 9.65 1.84 11.82
N ARG A 60 10.06 1.31 10.65
CA ARG A 60 11.42 0.81 10.40
C ARG A 60 12.47 1.93 10.45
N LYS A 61 12.21 3.06 9.80
CA LYS A 61 13.11 4.25 9.84
C LYS A 61 13.29 4.81 11.25
N GLN A 62 12.22 4.81 12.06
CA GLN A 62 12.24 5.33 13.43
C GLN A 62 12.78 4.31 14.45
N GLY A 63 13.11 3.08 14.03
CA GLY A 63 13.63 2.03 14.92
C GLY A 63 12.64 1.54 15.98
N ILE A 64 11.35 1.88 15.85
CA ILE A 64 10.30 1.56 16.83
C ILE A 64 9.91 0.08 16.77
N ARG A 65 9.97 -0.49 15.56
CA ARG A 65 9.79 -1.92 15.31
C ARG A 65 10.82 -2.35 14.28
N GLY A 66 11.92 -2.93 14.75
CA GLY A 66 12.90 -3.59 13.88
C GLY A 66 12.22 -4.63 12.99
N GLN A 67 12.80 -4.91 11.82
CA GLN A 67 12.37 -6.03 10.99
C GLN A 67 12.35 -7.28 11.88
N GLU A 68 11.17 -7.84 12.14
CA GLU A 68 11.08 -9.21 12.63
C GLU A 68 11.50 -10.08 11.44
N SER A 69 12.81 -10.30 11.33
CA SER A 69 13.35 -11.37 10.50
C SER A 69 12.83 -12.67 11.09
N ARG A 70 12.05 -13.39 10.31
CA ARG A 70 11.85 -14.80 10.55
C ARG A 70 12.95 -15.57 9.86
#